data_AF-A0A850H7L4-F1
#
_entry.id   AF-A0A850H7L4-F1
#
_cell.length_a   1.000
_cell.length_b   1.000
_cell.length_c   1.000
_cell.angle_alpha   90.00
_cell.angle_beta   90.00
_cell.angle_gamma   90.00
#
_symmetry.space_group_name_H-M   'P 1'
#
loop_
_entity.id
_entity.type
_entity.pdbx_description
1 polymer ?
#
loop_
_entity_poly.entity_id
_entity_poly.type
_entity_poly.pdbx_seq_one_letter_code
_entity_poly.pdbx_strand_id
1 'polypeptide(L)'
;MPIYAVSFEIKNDASYNDRYQSLMKQIRACEMHWEETTSFVLVKTGESLSDFETRLYVLSQFSHIRDKMLVLQVSGDDGVFRGVNNMPSTLALLMPNVVQK
;
A
#
# COMPACT_ATOMS: atom_id res chain seq x y z
N MET A 1 -14.95 6.04 -9.55
CA MET A 1 -13.54 5.64 -9.39
C MET A 1 -13.21 5.67 -7.91
N PRO A 2 -12.69 4.56 -7.37
CA PRO A 2 -12.34 4.46 -5.95
C PRO A 2 -11.21 5.42 -5.57
N ILE A 3 -11.20 5.78 -4.29
CA ILE A 3 -10.09 6.47 -3.64
C ILE A 3 -9.51 5.50 -2.63
N TYR A 4 -8.20 5.30 -2.69
CA TYR A 4 -7.47 4.46 -1.75
C TYR A 4 -6.52 5.30 -0.90
N ALA A 5 -6.47 4.99 0.40
CA ALA A 5 -5.38 5.40 1.27
C ALA A 5 -4.32 4.31 1.27
N VAL A 6 -3.08 4.69 0.98
CA VAL A 6 -1.94 3.76 1.02
C VAL A 6 -0.99 4.24 2.10
N SER A 7 -0.81 3.42 3.13
CA SER A 7 0.24 3.59 4.11
C SER A 7 1.31 2.52 3.89
N PHE A 8 2.58 2.89 4.01
CA PHE A 8 3.67 1.95 3.80
C PHE A 8 4.90 2.28 4.64
N GLU A 9 5.63 1.23 4.98
CA GLU A 9 6.91 1.26 5.65
C GLU A 9 7.93 0.53 4.77
N ILE A 10 8.94 1.25 4.28
CA ILE A 10 10.08 0.64 3.59
C ILE A 10 11.23 0.52 4.58
N LYS A 11 11.76 -0.68 4.78
CA LYS A 11 12.85 -0.89 5.74
C LYS A 11 14.10 -0.14 5.32
N ASN A 12 14.67 0.65 6.23
CA ASN A 12 15.91 1.36 5.99
C ASN A 12 17.08 0.38 5.85
N ASP A 13 17.55 0.21 4.61
CA ASP A 13 18.74 -0.56 4.23
C ASP A 13 19.37 0.05 2.97
N ALA A 14 20.46 -0.54 2.47
CA ALA A 14 21.18 -0.01 1.30
C ALA A 14 20.32 0.14 0.03
N SER A 15 19.20 -0.58 -0.07
CA SER A 15 18.26 -0.53 -1.19
C SER A 15 16.97 0.24 -0.88
N TYR A 16 16.90 0.93 0.26
CA TYR A 16 15.72 1.71 0.68
C TYR A 16 15.25 2.68 -0.39
N ASN A 17 16.17 3.50 -0.93
CA ASN A 17 15.82 4.55 -1.88
C ASN A 17 15.26 3.95 -3.18
N ASP A 18 15.86 2.87 -3.69
CA ASP A 18 15.40 2.23 -4.92
C ASP A 18 13.98 1.65 -4.76
N ARG A 19 13.71 0.99 -3.63
CA ARG A 19 12.38 0.47 -3.32
C ARG A 19 11.35 1.59 -3.17
N TYR A 20 11.67 2.63 -2.39
CA TYR A 20 10.80 3.79 -2.21
C TYR A 20 10.48 4.46 -3.54
N GLN A 21 11.49 4.82 -4.35
CA GLN A 21 11.28 5.50 -5.63
C GLN A 21 10.49 4.62 -6.60
N SER A 22 10.70 3.31 -6.61
CA SER A 22 9.94 2.38 -7.46
C SER A 22 8.47 2.27 -7.06
N LEU A 23 8.15 2.30 -5.75
CA LEU A 23 6.77 2.31 -5.26
C LEU A 23 6.09 3.64 -5.61
N MET A 24 6.76 4.76 -5.32
CA MET A 24 6.25 6.09 -5.63
C MET A 24 6.05 6.30 -7.13
N LYS A 25 6.89 5.70 -7.98
CA LYS A 25 6.66 5.70 -9.44
C LYS A 25 5.32 5.05 -9.81
N GLN A 26 4.95 3.93 -9.16
CA GLN A 26 3.66 3.27 -9.40
C GLN A 26 2.48 4.08 -8.86
N ILE A 27 2.63 4.74 -7.70
CA ILE A 27 1.62 5.63 -7.11
C ILE A 27 1.38 6.85 -8.03
N ARG A 28 2.44 7.53 -8.44
CA ARG A 28 2.38 8.74 -9.27
C ARG A 28 1.88 8.51 -10.69
N ALA A 29 1.85 7.24 -11.13
CA ALA A 29 1.25 6.86 -12.41
C ALA A 29 -0.30 6.86 -12.39
N CYS A 30 -0.93 7.04 -11.23
CA CYS A 30 -2.39 7.11 -11.12
C CYS A 30 -2.93 8.49 -11.55
N GLU A 31 -4.21 8.53 -11.94
CA GLU A 31 -4.90 9.75 -12.42
C GLU A 31 -4.73 10.94 -11.47
N MET A 32 -4.89 10.68 -10.17
CA MET A 32 -4.74 11.70 -9.14
C MET A 32 -4.15 11.06 -7.89
N HIS A 33 -3.21 11.77 -7.29
CA HIS A 33 -2.59 11.37 -6.04
C HIS A 33 -2.31 12.60 -5.19
N TRP A 34 -2.31 12.41 -3.87
CA TRP A 34 -1.90 13.39 -2.90
C TRP A 34 -0.91 12.73 -1.93
N GLU A 35 0.28 13.33 -1.82
CA GLU A 35 1.40 12.82 -1.03
C GLU A 35 1.58 13.72 0.19
N GLU A 36 1.34 13.19 1.39
CA GLU A 36 1.50 13.97 2.63
C GLU A 36 2.88 13.75 3.26
N THR A 37 3.39 12.52 3.20
CA THR A 37 4.65 12.11 3.82
C THR A 37 5.37 11.06 2.98
N THR A 38 6.51 10.56 3.47
CA THR A 38 7.23 9.42 2.90
C THR A 38 6.56 8.07 3.17
N SER A 39 5.37 8.03 3.79
CA SER A 39 4.74 6.78 4.26
C SER A 39 3.22 6.78 4.15
N PHE A 40 2.63 7.81 3.54
CA PHE A 40 1.18 7.92 3.35
C PHE A 40 0.82 8.69 2.08
N VAL A 41 -0.08 8.13 1.28
CA VAL A 41 -0.63 8.76 0.08
C VAL A 41 -2.13 8.48 -0.06
N LEU A 42 -2.85 9.41 -0.67
CA LEU A 42 -4.19 9.18 -1.21
C LEU A 42 -4.11 9.06 -2.73
N VAL A 43 -4.83 8.10 -3.29
CA VAL A 43 -4.79 7.81 -4.73
C VAL A 43 -6.21 7.60 -5.26
N LYS A 44 -6.51 8.23 -6.39
CA LYS A 44 -7.70 7.94 -7.19
C LYS A 44 -7.26 7.21 -8.45
N THR A 45 -7.85 6.04 -8.68
CA THR A 45 -7.55 5.18 -9.85
C THR A 45 -8.83 4.51 -10.33
N GLY A 46 -8.83 4.04 -11.58
CA GLY A 46 -9.88 3.17 -12.14
C GLY A 46 -9.75 1.70 -11.75
N GLU A 47 -8.63 1.32 -11.12
CA GLU A 47 -8.33 -0.06 -10.73
C GLU A 47 -9.18 -0.53 -9.54
N SER A 48 -9.48 -1.84 -9.52
CA SER A 48 -10.01 -2.50 -8.32
C SER A 48 -8.96 -2.50 -7.20
N LEU A 49 -9.38 -2.68 -5.95
CA LEU A 49 -8.47 -2.72 -4.79
C LEU A 49 -7.39 -3.79 -4.98
N SER A 50 -7.79 -4.98 -5.46
CA SER A 50 -6.86 -6.09 -5.68
C SER A 50 -5.88 -5.80 -6.81
N ASP A 51 -6.33 -5.22 -7.93
CA ASP A 51 -5.45 -4.92 -9.07
C ASP A 51 -4.46 -3.82 -8.71
N PHE A 52 -4.94 -2.76 -8.05
CA PHE A 52 -4.11 -1.65 -7.61
C PHE A 52 -3.02 -2.12 -6.64
N GLU A 53 -3.39 -2.83 -5.58
CA GLU A 53 -2.43 -3.37 -4.62
C GLU A 53 -1.42 -4.34 -5.28
N THR A 54 -1.91 -5.22 -6.15
CA THR A 54 -1.04 -6.18 -6.88
C THR A 54 -0.05 -5.44 -7.77
N ARG A 55 -0.48 -4.37 -8.46
CA ARG A 55 0.41 -3.55 -9.29
C ARG A 55 1.48 -2.86 -8.46
N LEU A 56 1.09 -2.25 -7.32
CA LEU A 56 2.05 -1.64 -6.40
C LEU A 56 3.10 -2.66 -5.94
N TYR A 57 2.69 -3.89 -5.64
CA TYR A 57 3.60 -4.95 -5.22
C TYR A 57 4.50 -5.46 -6.36
N VAL A 58 3.91 -5.89 -7.47
CA VAL A 58 4.61 -6.63 -8.54
C VAL A 58 5.46 -5.73 -9.43
N LEU A 59 5.02 -4.49 -9.67
CA LEU A 59 5.73 -3.55 -10.57
C LEU A 59 6.63 -2.56 -9.84
N SER A 60 6.76 -2.67 -8.52
CA SER A 60 7.80 -1.98 -7.75
C SER A 60 8.83 -2.98 -7.25
N GLN A 61 9.91 -2.49 -6.64
CA GLN A 61 10.91 -3.31 -5.97
C GLN A 61 10.50 -3.62 -4.51
N PHE A 62 9.23 -3.43 -4.15
CA PHE A 62 8.71 -3.67 -2.81
C PHE A 62 9.00 -5.11 -2.35
N SER A 63 9.47 -5.26 -1.11
CA SER A 63 9.86 -6.55 -0.56
C SER A 63 8.96 -6.91 0.61
N HIS A 64 7.99 -7.82 0.43
CA HIS A 64 7.07 -8.22 1.52
C HIS A 64 7.78 -8.85 2.75
N ILE A 65 9.03 -9.27 2.61
CA ILE A 65 9.85 -9.79 3.71
C ILE A 65 10.39 -8.63 4.59
N ARG A 66 10.60 -7.46 4.00
CA ARG A 66 11.27 -6.31 4.64
C ARG A 66 10.33 -5.14 4.89
N ASP A 67 9.45 -4.88 3.94
CA ASP A 67 8.58 -3.73 3.83
C ASP A 67 7.13 -4.12 4.17
N LYS A 68 6.32 -3.12 4.51
CA LYS A 68 4.89 -3.27 4.79
C LYS A 68 4.07 -2.25 4.01
N MET A 69 2.89 -2.65 3.58
CA MET A 69 1.96 -1.80 2.86
C MET A 69 0.54 -2.14 3.25
N LEU A 70 -0.25 -1.11 3.52
CA LEU A 70 -1.68 -1.19 3.77
C LEU A 70 -2.39 -0.31 2.75
N VAL A 71 -3.27 -0.90 1.96
CA VAL A 71 -4.14 -0.20 1.00
C VAL A 71 -5.57 -0.30 1.53
N LEU A 72 -6.21 0.82 1.82
CA LEU A 72 -7.58 0.90 2.31
C LEU A 72 -8.46 1.65 1.32
N GLN A 73 -9.67 1.17 1.08
CA GLN A 73 -10.69 1.95 0.36
C GLN A 73 -11.24 3.05 1.28
N VAL A 74 -11.15 4.32 0.87
CA VAL A 74 -11.56 5.44 1.73
C VAL A 74 -13.07 5.47 1.99
N SER A 75 -13.86 5.01 1.02
CA SER A 75 -15.33 5.03 1.08
C SER A 75 -15.95 3.77 1.69
N GLY A 76 -15.13 2.81 2.15
CA GLY A 76 -15.61 1.53 2.66
C GLY A 76 -14.62 0.91 3.63
N ASP A 77 -14.86 -0.35 3.98
CA ASP A 77 -14.08 -1.05 5.02
C ASP A 77 -13.07 -2.04 4.43
N ASP A 78 -13.06 -2.19 3.11
CA ASP A 78 -12.18 -3.11 2.41
C ASP A 78 -10.74 -2.61 2.38
N GLY A 79 -9.80 -3.54 2.52
CA GLY A 79 -8.39 -3.23 2.38
C GLY A 79 -7.53 -4.46 2.18
N VAL A 80 -6.27 -4.21 1.85
CA VAL A 80 -5.26 -5.25 1.70
C VAL A 80 -4.01 -4.84 2.45
N PHE A 81 -3.53 -5.73 3.31
CA PHE A 81 -2.25 -5.61 3.97
C PHE A 81 -1.25 -6.56 3.34
N ARG A 82 -0.04 -6.08 3.04
CA ARG A 82 1.09 -6.88 2.56
C ARG A 82 2.31 -6.64 3.44
N GLY A 83 2.98 -7.73 3.80
CA GLY A 83 4.23 -7.73 4.54
C GLY A 83 4.14 -8.48 5.86
N VAL A 84 5.18 -8.35 6.69
CA VAL A 84 5.19 -8.98 8.02
C VAL A 84 4.26 -8.21 8.96
N ASN A 85 3.17 -8.84 9.35
CA ASN A 85 2.22 -8.32 10.34
C ASN A 85 2.56 -8.84 11.74
N ASN A 86 3.04 -7.96 12.62
CA ASN A 86 3.39 -8.33 13.99
C ASN A 86 2.15 -8.41 14.92
N MET A 87 0.99 -7.90 14.49
CA MET A 87 -0.23 -7.83 15.29
C MET A 87 -1.48 -8.20 14.45
N PRO A 88 -1.53 -9.41 13.85
CA PRO A 88 -2.60 -9.80 12.95
C PRO A 88 -3.98 -9.82 13.61
N SER A 89 -4.08 -10.27 14.85
CA SER A 89 -5.34 -10.27 15.60
C SER A 89 -5.88 -8.87 15.86
N THR A 90 -5.00 -7.89 16.11
CA THR A 90 -5.40 -6.50 16.30
C THR A 90 -5.91 -5.88 15.01
N LEU A 91 -5.21 -6.12 13.89
CA LEU A 91 -5.67 -5.65 12.59
C LEU A 91 -7.04 -6.25 12.22
N ALA A 92 -7.22 -7.56 12.39
CA ALA A 92 -8.48 -8.23 12.10
C ALA A 92 -9.64 -7.75 13.00
N LEU A 93 -9.38 -7.38 14.25
CA LEU A 93 -10.40 -6.85 15.16
C LEU A 93 -10.80 -5.42 14.82
N LEU A 94 -9.85 -4.58 14.38
CA LEU A 94 -10.11 -3.20 13.98
C LEU A 94 -10.72 -3.10 12.58
N MET A 95 -10.26 -3.94 11.65
CA MET A 95 -10.59 -3.90 10.24
C MET A 95 -10.83 -5.33 9.72
N PRO A 96 -11.98 -5.94 10.02
CA PRO A 96 -12.26 -7.35 9.71
C PRO A 96 -12.27 -7.67 8.21
N ASN A 97 -12.47 -6.67 7.35
CA ASN A 97 -12.48 -6.84 5.90
C ASN A 97 -11.10 -6.63 5.25
N VAL A 98 -10.05 -6.34 6.03
CA VAL A 98 -8.68 -6.24 5.52
C VAL A 98 -8.12 -7.64 5.30
N VAL A 99 -7.77 -7.94 4.04
CA VAL A 99 -7.14 -9.21 3.66
C VAL A 99 -5.62 -9.08 3.76
N GLN A 100 -4.97 -9.99 4.48
CA GLN A 100 -3.51 -10.09 4.48
C GLN A 100 -3.04 -11.01 3.34
N LYS A 101 -2.15 -10.50 2.49
CA LYS A 101 -1.53 -11.20 1.34
C LYS A 101 -0.02 -11.37 1.47
#